data_AF-A0A7X8LP68-F1
#
_entry.id   AF-A0A7X8LP68-F1
#
_cell.length_a   1.000
_cell.length_b   1.000
_cell.length_c   1.000
_cell.angle_alpha   90.00
_cell.angle_beta   90.00
_cell.angle_gamma   90.00
#
_symmetry.space_group_name_H-M   'P 1'
#
loop_
_entity.id
_entity.type
_entity.pdbx_description
1 polymer ?
#
loop_
_entity_poly.entity_id
_entity_poly.type
_entity_poly.pdbx_seq_one_letter_code
_entity_poly.pdbx_strand_id
1 'polypeptide(L)' 'MSTNNKANRLIAEKSPYLLQHAYNPVKWYPWSQEAFDKARQEDKPVFLSIGYS' A
#
# COMPACT_ATOMS: atom_id res chain seq x y z
N MET A 1 13.57 -18.75 6.41
CA MET A 1 13.16 -17.51 5.72
C MET A 1 11.98 -16.94 6.49
N SER A 2 12.16 -15.83 7.19
CA SER A 2 11.10 -15.24 8.01
C SER A 2 10.00 -14.72 7.09
N THR A 3 8.88 -15.44 6.97
CA THR A 3 7.68 -14.93 6.31
C THR A 3 7.12 -13.83 7.18
N ASN A 4 7.52 -12.60 6.89
CA ASN A 4 6.99 -11.42 7.57
C ASN A 4 5.55 -11.24 7.07
N ASN A 5 4.63 -12.07 7.58
CA ASN A 5 3.22 -12.14 7.15
C ASN A 5 2.41 -10.97 7.74
N LYS A 6 3.02 -9.79 7.79
CA LYS A 6 2.39 -8.57 8.29
C LYS A 6 1.70 -7.89 7.12
N ALA A 7 0.38 -7.87 7.16
CA ALA A 7 -0.40 -7.15 6.18
C ALA A 7 -0.08 -5.64 6.21
N ASN A 8 -0.03 -5.03 5.03
CA ASN A 8 -0.05 -3.58 4.84
C ASN A 8 -1.50 -3.06 4.83
N ARG A 9 -1.69 -1.78 4.52
CA ARG A 9 -3.01 -1.13 4.62
C ARG A 9 -4.04 -1.65 3.61
N LEU A 10 -3.59 -2.29 2.53
CA LEU A 10 -4.49 -2.81 1.49
C LEU A 10 -5.39 -3.96 1.99
N ILE A 11 -5.11 -4.54 3.17
CA ILE A 11 -5.97 -5.56 3.78
C ILE A 11 -7.39 -5.05 4.10
N ALA A 12 -7.57 -3.74 4.22
CA ALA A 12 -8.86 -3.11 4.47
C ALA A 12 -9.63 -2.74 3.19
N GLU A 13 -9.03 -2.93 2.01
CA GLU A 13 -9.68 -2.62 0.74
C GLU A 13 -10.68 -3.70 0.33
N LYS A 14 -11.68 -3.31 -0.46
CA LYS A 14 -12.68 -4.26 -0.99
C LYS A 14 -12.25 -4.91 -2.31
N SER A 15 -11.31 -4.27 -3.01
CA SER A 15 -10.85 -4.73 -4.33
C SER A 15 -10.04 -6.03 -4.19
N PRO A 16 -10.44 -7.14 -4.86
CA PRO A 16 -9.65 -8.37 -4.86
C PRO A 16 -8.22 -8.16 -5.35
N TYR A 17 -8.03 -7.28 -6.34
CA TYR A 17 -6.71 -6.92 -6.87
C TYR A 17 -5.82 -6.29 -5.79
N LEU A 18 -6.36 -5.34 -5.01
CA LEU A 18 -5.59 -4.71 -3.92
C LEU A 18 -5.31 -5.68 -2.77
N LEU A 19 -6.27 -6.55 -2.44
CA LEU A 19 -6.14 -7.57 -1.39
C LEU A 19 -5.02 -8.58 -1.71
N GLN A 20 -4.82 -8.94 -2.98
CA GLN A 20 -3.70 -9.79 -3.40
C GLN A 20 -2.33 -9.19 -3.06
N HIS A 21 -2.24 -7.86 -2.94
CA HIS A 21 -1.02 -7.14 -2.59
C HIS A 21 -0.91 -6.78 -1.10
N ALA A 22 -1.87 -7.19 -0.27
CA ALA A 22 -1.92 -6.85 1.15
C ALA A 22 -0.74 -7.40 1.97
N TYR A 23 -0.13 -8.52 1.55
CA TYR A 23 0.99 -9.15 2.24
C TYR A 23 2.35 -8.90 1.56
N ASN A 24 2.37 -8.03 0.55
CA ASN A 24 3.62 -7.64 -0.08
C ASN A 24 4.53 -6.91 0.93
N PRO A 25 5.87 -7.08 0.84
CA PRO A 25 6.81 -6.46 1.78
C PRO A 25 6.81 -4.93 1.68
N VAL A 26 6.35 -4.37 0.56
CA VAL A 26 6.14 -2.93 0.38
C VAL A 26 4.94 -2.50 1.22
N LYS A 27 5.13 -1.45 2.02
CA LYS A 27 4.08 -0.85 2.85
C LYS A 27 3.13 0.00 2.00
N TRP A 28 2.36 -0.66 1.15
CA TRP A 28 1.39 0.01 0.29
C TRP A 28 0.34 0.78 1.08
N TYR A 29 -0.07 1.90 0.51
CA TYR A 29 -1.23 2.68 0.91
C TYR A 29 -2.25 2.60 -0.24
N PRO A 30 -3.55 2.54 0.05
CA PRO A 30 -4.54 2.87 -0.97
C PRO A 30 -4.43 4.36 -1.36
N TRP A 31 -5.09 4.75 -2.44
CA TRP A 31 -5.17 6.16 -2.81
C TRP A 31 -5.94 6.95 -1.75
N SER A 32 -5.23 7.75 -0.94
CA SER A 32 -5.82 8.47 0.19
C SER A 32 -5.04 9.73 0.55
N GLN A 33 -5.69 10.66 1.26
CA GLN A 33 -5.05 11.87 1.77
C GLN A 33 -3.92 11.53 2.77
N GLU A 34 -4.08 10.47 3.58
CA GLU A 34 -3.05 9.98 4.51
C GLU A 34 -1.73 9.67 3.78
N ALA A 35 -1.80 9.06 2.60
CA ALA A 35 -0.61 8.71 1.82
C ALA A 35 0.16 9.96 1.37
N PHE A 36 -0.56 11.00 0.92
CA PHE A 36 0.05 12.26 0.49
C PHE A 36 0.55 13.11 1.66
N ASP A 37 -0.17 13.14 2.78
CA ASP A 37 0.26 13.88 3.96
C ASP A 37 1.53 13.26 4.55
N LYS A 38 1.62 11.93 4.57
CA LYS A 38 2.84 11.22 4.95
C LYS A 38 4.01 11.53 4.00
N ALA A 39 3.77 11.52 2.69
CA ALA A 39 4.79 11.85 1.70
C ALA A 39 5.34 13.28 1.89
N ARG A 40 4.45 14.24 2.16
CA ARG A 40 4.81 15.64 2.46
C ARG A 40 5.59 15.75 3.78
N GLN A 41 5.15 15.07 4.83
CA GLN A 41 5.80 15.11 6.14
C GLN A 41 7.20 14.48 6.12
N GLU A 42 7.37 13.40 5.37
CA GLU A 42 8.65 12.70 5.26
C GLU A 42 9.57 13.25 4.16
N ASP A 43 9.12 14.27 3.42
CA ASP A 43 9.80 14.82 2.23
C ASP A 43 10.22 13.72 1.24
N LYS A 44 9.26 12.86 0.88
CA LYS A 44 9.48 11.72 -0.03
C LYS A 44 8.53 11.78 -1.22
N PRO A 45 8.98 11.42 -2.43
CA PRO A 45 8.10 11.30 -3.58
C PRO A 45 7.11 10.14 -3.41
N VAL A 46 5.97 10.25 -4.09
CA VAL A 46 4.96 9.18 -4.17
C VAL A 46 5.26 8.29 -5.37
N PHE A 47 5.44 6.98 -5.11
CA PHE A 47 5.45 5.97 -6.17
C PHE A 47 4.02 5.47 -6.40
N LEU A 48 3.42 5.83 -7.53
CA LEU A 48 2.06 5.43 -7.89
C LEU A 48 2.08 4.23 -8.84
N SER A 49 1.44 3.13 -8.42
CA SER A 49 1.24 1.93 -9.24
C SER A 49 -0.25 1.76 -9.50
N ILE A 50 -0.65 1.72 -10.78
CA ILE A 50 -2.03 1.53 -11.20
C ILE A 50 -2.08 0.24 -12.03
N GLY A 51 -3.02 -0.64 -11.68
CA GLY A 51 -3.28 -1.87 -12.40
C GLY A 51 -4.77 -2.03 -12.68
N TYR A 52 -5.08 -2.96 -13.57
CA TYR A 52 -6.43 -3.38 -13.93
C TYR A 52 -6.49 -4.91 -13.81
N SER A 53 -7.69 -5.45 -13.56
CA SER A 53 -7.94 -6.89 -13.42
C SER A 53 -8.84 -7.40 -14.53
#